data_AF-A0A7J6W2M6-F1
#
_entry.id   AF-A0A7J6W2M6-F1
#
_cell.length_a   1.000
_cell.length_b   1.000
_cell.length_c   1.000
_cell.angle_alpha   90.00
_cell.angle_beta   90.00
_cell.angle_gamma   90.00
#
_symmetry.space_group_name_H-M   'P 1'
#
loop_
_entity.id
_entity.type
_entity.pdbx_description
1 polymer ?
#
loop_
_entity_poly.entity_id
_entity_poly.type
_entity_poly.pdbx_seq_one_letter_code
_entity_poly.pdbx_strand_id
1 'polypeptide(L)'
;MKNSVVVVAAAAFDDNKMEFEGLKVPTATFLSSLKSTIEEVRNVATIVSKFANVFNDLRVTNAVNDCLDLLDYSADELSLTISATENPNAKEKFSTGNRRSDLKTWLSAALGNQDTCQDGFDGTNSFVKNIIGDQQHLLLLERDS
;
A
#
# COMPACT_ATOMS: atom_id res chain seq x y z
N MET A 1 16.71 -1.52 -16.58
CA MET A 1 15.56 -0.77 -17.09
C MET A 1 14.66 -0.46 -15.90
N LYS A 2 14.99 0.59 -15.16
CA LYS A 2 14.27 1.02 -13.96
C LYS A 2 13.76 2.40 -14.31
N ASN A 3 12.45 2.59 -14.50
CA ASN A 3 11.79 3.90 -14.59
C ASN A 3 10.27 3.69 -14.74
N SER A 4 9.62 3.22 -13.69
CA SER A 4 8.16 3.33 -13.55
C SER A 4 7.89 4.08 -12.27
N VAL A 5 7.92 5.41 -12.37
CA VAL A 5 7.50 6.31 -11.30
C VAL A 5 6.01 6.07 -11.08
N VAL A 6 5.62 5.30 -10.07
CA VAL A 6 4.22 5.22 -9.65
C VAL A 6 3.99 6.39 -8.71
N VAL A 7 3.19 7.35 -9.17
CA VAL A 7 2.67 8.45 -8.35
C VAL A 7 1.27 8.02 -7.94
N VAL A 8 1.06 7.62 -6.69
CA VAL A 8 -0.29 7.70 -6.12
C VAL A 8 -0.56 9.17 -5.86
N ALA A 9 -1.65 9.68 -6.42
CA ALA A 9 -2.00 11.10 -6.41
C ALA A 9 -2.57 11.53 -5.06
N ALA A 10 -2.35 12.81 -4.72
CA ALA A 10 -2.90 13.41 -3.51
C ALA A 10 -4.38 13.56 -3.70
N ALA A 11 -5.15 12.81 -2.92
CA ALA A 11 -6.45 13.29 -2.57
C ALA A 11 -6.23 14.48 -1.63
N ALA A 12 -6.22 15.70 -2.17
CA ALA A 12 -6.41 16.87 -1.35
C ALA A 12 -7.85 16.78 -0.79
N PHE A 13 -7.97 16.51 0.51
CA PHE A 13 -9.26 16.40 1.18
C PHE A 13 -9.67 17.79 1.70
N ASP A 14 -10.50 18.50 0.92
CA ASP A 14 -11.25 19.66 1.42
C ASP A 14 -12.61 19.17 1.94
N ASP A 15 -12.86 19.41 3.24
CA ASP A 15 -14.08 19.00 3.95
C ASP A 15 -15.35 19.65 3.39
N ASN A 16 -15.25 20.72 2.58
CA ASN A 16 -16.40 21.54 2.18
C ASN A 16 -16.85 21.44 0.72
N LYS A 17 -16.25 20.58 -0.11
CA LYS A 17 -16.67 20.46 -1.52
C LYS A 17 -16.97 19.03 -1.96
N MET A 18 -18.24 18.83 -2.28
CA MET A 18 -18.86 17.56 -2.64
C MET A 18 -18.68 17.31 -4.15
N GLU A 19 -17.45 17.06 -4.56
CA GLU A 19 -17.09 16.51 -5.89
C GLU A 19 -15.78 15.74 -5.71
N PHE A 20 -15.47 14.82 -6.62
CA PHE A 20 -14.14 14.23 -6.77
C PHE A 20 -13.16 15.28 -7.34
N GLU A 21 -13.18 16.52 -6.85
CA GLU A 21 -12.31 17.62 -7.30
C GLU A 21 -10.84 17.46 -6.85
N GLY A 22 -10.48 16.34 -6.22
CA GLY A 22 -9.14 16.10 -5.66
C GLY A 22 -8.19 15.27 -6.50
N LEU A 23 -8.66 14.35 -7.35
CA LEU A 23 -7.76 13.69 -8.30
C LEU A 23 -7.64 14.60 -9.52
N LYS A 24 -6.55 15.36 -9.60
CA LYS A 24 -6.10 15.98 -10.87
C LYS A 24 -5.75 14.93 -11.95
N VAL A 25 -5.93 13.64 -11.66
CA VAL A 25 -5.64 12.51 -12.54
C VAL A 25 -6.94 11.81 -12.96
N PRO A 26 -7.06 11.37 -14.22
CA PRO A 26 -8.22 10.60 -14.67
C PRO A 26 -8.43 9.32 -13.84
N THR A 27 -9.69 8.93 -13.61
CA THR A 27 -10.03 7.69 -12.89
C THR A 27 -9.34 6.46 -13.47
N ALA A 28 -9.25 6.37 -14.80
CA ALA A 28 -8.55 5.27 -15.48
C ALA A 28 -7.05 5.23 -15.12
N THR A 29 -6.40 6.40 -15.03
CA THR A 29 -5.00 6.51 -14.61
C THR A 29 -4.85 6.07 -13.16
N PHE A 30 -5.72 6.54 -12.27
CA PHE A 30 -5.70 6.14 -10.86
C PHE A 30 -5.87 4.63 -10.67
N LEU A 31 -6.86 4.03 -11.35
CA LEU A 31 -7.09 2.58 -11.33
C LEU A 31 -5.89 1.79 -11.88
N SER A 32 -5.25 2.27 -12.95
CA SER A 32 -4.04 1.66 -13.47
C SER A 32 -2.90 1.70 -12.46
N SER A 33 -2.70 2.84 -11.79
CA SER A 33 -1.68 3.00 -10.76
C SER A 33 -1.90 2.06 -9.58
N LEU A 34 -3.15 1.91 -9.10
CA LEU A 34 -3.49 0.96 -8.03
C LEU A 34 -3.20 -0.48 -8.44
N LYS A 35 -3.56 -0.88 -9.67
CA LYS A 35 -3.29 -2.23 -10.19
C LYS A 35 -1.79 -2.52 -10.28
N SER A 36 -1.01 -1.57 -10.79
CA SER A 36 0.46 -1.69 -10.81
C SER A 36 1.07 -1.74 -9.41
N THR A 37 0.50 -1.00 -8.45
CA THR A 37 0.96 -1.04 -7.05
C THR A 37 0.71 -2.41 -6.42
N ILE A 38 -0.47 -3.02 -6.64
CA ILE A 38 -0.76 -4.39 -6.18
C ILE A 38 0.22 -5.40 -6.79
N GLU A 39 0.51 -5.29 -8.08
CA GLU A 39 1.50 -6.15 -8.75
C GLU A 39 2.88 -6.05 -8.08
N GLU A 40 3.30 -4.83 -7.74
CA GLU A 40 4.59 -4.61 -7.10
C GLU A 40 4.62 -5.11 -5.65
N VAL A 41 3.56 -4.88 -4.87
CA VAL A 41 3.40 -5.46 -3.52
C VAL A 41 3.54 -6.99 -3.57
N ARG A 42 2.90 -7.65 -4.53
CA ARG A 42 3.00 -9.11 -4.74
C ARG A 42 4.41 -9.54 -5.16
N ASN A 43 5.10 -8.75 -5.99
CA ASN A 43 6.49 -9.02 -6.36
C ASN A 43 7.40 -8.97 -5.14
N VAL A 44 7.24 -7.95 -4.29
CA VAL A 44 8.00 -7.79 -3.05
C VAL A 44 7.71 -8.95 -2.10
N ALA A 45 6.45 -9.32 -1.88
CA ALA A 45 6.09 -10.49 -1.07
C ALA A 45 6.73 -11.79 -1.60
N THR A 46 6.79 -11.96 -2.92
CA THR A 46 7.48 -13.11 -3.56
C THR A 46 8.99 -13.09 -3.30
N ILE A 47 9.62 -11.91 -3.24
CA ILE A 47 11.04 -11.79 -2.91
C ILE A 47 11.27 -12.03 -1.42
N VAL A 48 10.46 -11.41 -0.56
CA VAL A 48 10.54 -11.52 0.92
C VAL A 48 10.33 -12.97 1.37
N SER A 49 9.39 -13.71 0.78
CA SER A 49 9.11 -15.10 1.15
C SER A 49 10.29 -16.05 0.94
N LYS A 50 11.20 -15.73 0.00
CA LYS A 50 12.44 -16.49 -0.20
C LYS A 50 13.36 -16.46 1.03
N PHE A 51 13.15 -15.52 1.94
CA PHE A 51 13.95 -15.36 3.14
C PHE A 51 13.36 -15.98 4.40
N ALA A 52 12.11 -16.48 4.36
CA ALA A 52 11.40 -16.99 5.53
C ALA A 52 12.16 -18.13 6.25
N ASN A 53 12.89 -18.94 5.47
CA ASN A 53 13.62 -20.12 5.96
C ASN A 53 15.14 -20.01 5.78
N VAL A 54 15.68 -18.83 5.46
CA VAL A 54 17.12 -18.64 5.19
C VAL A 54 17.89 -18.32 6.47
N PHE A 55 17.24 -17.67 7.43
CA PHE A 55 17.88 -17.22 8.65
C PHE A 55 17.79 -18.28 9.75
N ASN A 56 18.89 -18.50 10.47
CA ASN A 56 18.89 -19.23 11.74
C ASN A 56 18.62 -18.28 12.92
N ASP A 57 17.85 -17.23 12.68
CA ASP A 57 17.49 -16.19 13.64
C ASP A 57 15.96 -16.08 13.66
N LEU A 58 15.37 -16.53 14.77
CA LEU A 58 13.93 -16.52 14.98
C LEU A 58 13.31 -15.13 14.88
N ARG A 59 14.05 -14.08 15.27
CA ARG A 59 13.57 -12.69 15.15
C ARG A 59 13.42 -12.31 13.69
N VAL A 60 14.40 -12.67 12.85
CA VAL A 60 14.34 -12.35 11.42
C VAL A 60 13.28 -13.20 10.71
N THR A 61 13.13 -14.48 11.07
CA THR A 61 12.05 -15.33 10.54
C THR A 61 10.67 -14.78 10.88
N ASN A 62 10.44 -14.35 12.12
CA ASN A 62 9.17 -13.73 12.51
C ASN A 62 8.92 -12.43 11.74
N ALA A 63 9.93 -11.55 11.67
CA ALA A 63 9.82 -10.30 10.90
C ALA A 63 9.49 -10.55 9.41
N VAL A 64 10.03 -11.62 8.81
CA VAL A 64 9.67 -12.01 7.43
C VAL A 64 8.20 -12.45 7.35
N ASN A 65 7.73 -13.30 8.25
CA ASN A 65 6.34 -13.78 8.22
C ASN A 65 5.35 -12.63 8.48
N ASP A 66 5.62 -11.80 9.48
CA ASP A 66 4.81 -10.61 9.79
C ASP A 66 4.76 -9.66 8.60
N CYS A 67 5.90 -9.47 7.90
CA CYS A 67 5.93 -8.66 6.70
C CYS A 67 5.09 -9.26 5.55
N LEU A 68 5.10 -10.58 5.37
CA LEU A 68 4.27 -11.22 4.35
C LEU A 68 2.77 -10.99 4.61
N ASP A 69 2.34 -11.11 5.86
CA ASP A 69 0.95 -10.84 6.24
C ASP A 69 0.58 -9.37 6.01
N LEU A 70 1.46 -8.43 6.39
CA LEU A 70 1.24 -7.01 6.16
C LEU A 70 1.17 -6.63 4.68
N LEU A 71 2.01 -7.23 3.84
CA LEU A 71 1.97 -7.01 2.38
C LEU A 71 0.69 -7.60 1.75
N ASP A 72 0.18 -8.71 2.27
CA ASP A 72 -1.11 -9.27 1.83
C ASP A 72 -2.27 -8.34 2.22
N TYR A 73 -2.27 -7.80 3.44
CA TYR A 73 -3.24 -6.78 3.85
C TYR A 73 -3.19 -5.53 2.96
N SER A 74 -2.00 -5.01 2.66
CA SER A 74 -1.83 -3.90 1.71
C SER A 74 -2.50 -4.19 0.36
N ALA A 75 -2.38 -5.42 -0.17
CA ALA A 75 -3.00 -5.80 -1.43
C ALA A 75 -4.55 -5.84 -1.33
N ASP A 76 -5.08 -6.28 -0.20
CA ASP A 76 -6.52 -6.28 0.07
C ASP A 76 -7.09 -4.86 0.18
N GLU A 77 -6.42 -3.94 0.87
CA GLU A 77 -6.85 -2.54 1.01
C GLU A 77 -6.79 -1.77 -0.32
N LEU A 78 -5.77 -2.04 -1.13
CA LEU A 78 -5.69 -1.52 -2.50
C LEU A 78 -6.83 -2.08 -3.37
N SER A 79 -7.20 -3.35 -3.18
CA SER A 79 -8.32 -3.99 -3.90
C SER A 79 -9.68 -3.41 -3.49
N LEU A 80 -9.88 -3.11 -2.20
CA LEU A 80 -11.06 -2.36 -1.72
C LEU A 80 -11.14 -0.98 -2.36
N THR A 81 -10.00 -0.30 -2.46
CA THR A 81 -9.89 1.02 -3.10
C THR A 81 -10.29 0.97 -4.58
N ILE A 82 -9.83 -0.05 -5.32
CA ILE A 82 -10.24 -0.29 -6.72
C ILE A 82 -11.76 -0.51 -6.79
N SER A 83 -12.30 -1.41 -5.95
CA SER A 83 -13.72 -1.77 -6.01
C SER A 83 -14.64 -0.58 -5.75
N ALA A 84 -14.36 0.23 -4.71
CA ALA A 84 -15.13 1.44 -4.42
C ALA A 84 -14.98 2.55 -5.48
N THR A 85 -13.86 2.55 -6.22
CA THR A 85 -13.64 3.47 -7.34
C THR A 85 -14.41 3.05 -8.58
N GLU A 86 -14.41 1.75 -8.92
CA GLU A 86 -15.13 1.19 -10.07
C GLU A 86 -16.65 1.14 -9.82
N ASN A 87 -17.08 0.91 -8.58
CA ASN A 87 -18.49 0.72 -8.20
C ASN A 87 -18.93 1.76 -7.16
N PRO A 88 -19.15 3.03 -7.56
CA PRO A 88 -19.36 4.13 -6.63
C PRO A 88 -20.64 4.04 -5.77
N ASN A 89 -21.58 3.19 -6.18
CA ASN A 89 -22.86 2.98 -5.50
C ASN A 89 -22.92 1.63 -4.77
N ALA A 90 -21.87 0.79 -4.89
CA ALA A 90 -21.80 -0.48 -4.18
C ALA A 90 -21.39 -0.23 -2.72
N LYS A 91 -21.96 -1.03 -1.81
CA LYS A 91 -21.51 -1.08 -0.42
C LYS A 91 -20.40 -2.10 -0.31
N GLU A 92 -19.17 -1.62 -0.30
CA GLU A 92 -18.01 -2.48 -0.03
C GLU A 92 -18.06 -3.07 1.39
N LYS A 93 -17.43 -4.22 1.54
CA LYS A 93 -17.18 -4.81 2.87
C LYS A 93 -16.42 -3.78 3.71
N PHE A 94 -16.91 -3.51 4.93
CA PHE A 94 -16.36 -2.50 5.85
C PHE A 94 -16.50 -1.03 5.43
N SER A 95 -17.31 -0.72 4.42
CA SER A 95 -17.61 0.67 4.06
C SER A 95 -18.37 1.40 5.19
N THR A 96 -17.98 2.65 5.44
CA THR A 96 -18.69 3.57 6.35
C THR A 96 -19.92 4.22 5.70
N GLY A 97 -20.13 3.99 4.40
CA GLY A 97 -21.09 4.73 3.58
C GLY A 97 -20.55 6.10 3.10
N ASN A 98 -19.39 6.53 3.60
CA ASN A 98 -18.66 7.68 3.08
C ASN A 98 -17.47 7.19 2.26
N ARG A 99 -17.68 7.08 0.95
CA ARG A 99 -16.66 6.59 0.00
C ARG A 99 -15.32 7.34 0.11
N ARG A 100 -15.35 8.65 0.33
CA ARG A 100 -14.11 9.45 0.46
C ARG A 100 -13.31 9.02 1.69
N SER A 101 -13.99 8.88 2.82
CA SER A 101 -13.38 8.41 4.06
C SER A 101 -12.85 6.98 3.91
N ASP A 102 -13.61 6.13 3.23
CA ASP A 102 -13.22 4.73 3.00
C ASP A 102 -11.95 4.63 2.15
N LEU A 103 -11.90 5.34 1.00
CA LEU A 103 -10.70 5.39 0.14
C LEU A 103 -9.48 5.91 0.89
N LYS A 104 -9.63 6.98 1.68
CA LYS A 104 -8.53 7.51 2.51
C LYS A 104 -8.02 6.46 3.50
N THR A 105 -8.96 5.80 4.18
CA THR A 105 -8.65 4.81 5.22
C THR A 105 -7.88 3.63 4.64
N TRP A 106 -8.36 3.04 3.54
CA TRP A 106 -7.70 1.89 2.93
C TRP A 106 -6.35 2.23 2.32
N LEU A 107 -6.22 3.39 1.66
CA LEU A 107 -4.93 3.84 1.17
C LEU A 107 -3.93 4.07 2.31
N SER A 108 -4.37 4.70 3.40
CA SER A 108 -3.51 4.93 4.59
C SER A 108 -3.12 3.61 5.27
N ALA A 109 -4.03 2.64 5.33
CA ALA A 109 -3.76 1.31 5.88
C ALA A 109 -2.71 0.56 5.05
N ALA A 110 -2.86 0.57 3.72
CA ALA A 110 -1.90 -0.09 2.82
C ALA A 110 -0.48 0.47 3.00
N LEU A 111 -0.34 1.78 3.23
CA LEU A 111 0.92 2.46 3.53
C LEU A 111 1.47 2.09 4.90
N GLY A 112 0.63 2.20 5.94
CA GLY A 112 1.03 1.88 7.31
C GLY A 112 1.47 0.42 7.47
N ASN A 113 0.86 -0.49 6.73
CA ASN A 113 1.24 -1.90 6.68
C ASN A 113 2.66 -2.09 6.10
N GLN A 114 2.99 -1.38 5.03
CA GLN A 114 4.35 -1.40 4.46
C GLN A 114 5.39 -0.80 5.41
N ASP A 115 5.10 0.34 6.02
CA ASP A 115 5.98 0.97 7.01
C ASP A 115 6.21 0.04 8.21
N THR A 116 5.15 -0.59 8.71
CA THR A 116 5.23 -1.57 9.81
C THR A 116 6.04 -2.80 9.42
N CYS A 117 5.90 -3.30 8.18
CA CYS A 117 6.72 -4.41 7.69
C CYS A 117 8.22 -4.01 7.73
N GLN A 118 8.55 -2.81 7.26
CA GLN A 118 9.94 -2.33 7.27
C GLN A 118 10.50 -2.18 8.68
N ASP A 119 9.72 -1.60 9.59
CA ASP A 119 10.09 -1.39 10.99
C ASP A 119 10.26 -2.72 11.75
N GLY A 120 9.58 -3.79 11.33
CA GLY A 120 9.75 -5.14 11.88
C GLY A 120 11.20 -5.68 11.76
N PHE A 121 11.99 -5.15 10.83
CA PHE A 121 13.40 -5.50 10.67
C PHE A 121 14.36 -4.59 11.45
N ASP A 122 13.88 -3.58 12.16
CA ASP A 122 14.73 -2.71 12.97
C ASP A 122 15.53 -3.49 14.00
N GLY A 123 16.80 -3.13 14.16
CA GLY A 123 17.73 -3.83 15.03
C GLY A 123 18.15 -5.23 14.53
N THR A 124 17.86 -5.57 13.28
CA THR A 124 18.43 -6.73 12.58
C THR A 124 19.47 -6.27 11.56
N ASN A 125 20.48 -7.11 11.27
CA ASN A 125 21.42 -6.88 10.16
C ASN A 125 20.86 -7.41 8.82
N SER A 126 19.53 -7.50 8.69
CA SER A 126 18.88 -8.12 7.55
C SER A 126 18.85 -7.18 6.34
N PHE A 127 19.40 -7.61 5.21
CA PHE A 127 19.28 -6.88 3.94
C PHE A 127 17.84 -6.85 3.41
N VAL A 128 16.95 -7.67 3.96
CA VAL A 128 15.53 -7.73 3.60
C VAL A 128 14.86 -6.38 3.82
N LYS A 129 15.27 -5.63 4.86
CA LYS A 129 14.77 -4.26 5.11
C LYS A 129 14.92 -3.34 3.90
N ASN A 130 16.06 -3.41 3.20
CA ASN A 130 16.32 -2.55 2.04
C ASN A 130 15.45 -2.94 0.84
N ILE A 131 15.16 -4.23 0.67
CA ILE A 131 14.27 -4.71 -0.40
C ILE A 131 12.85 -4.16 -0.22
N ILE A 132 12.40 -4.06 1.03
CA ILE A 132 11.08 -3.51 1.39
C ILE A 132 11.07 -1.99 1.19
N GLY A 133 12.11 -1.29 1.66
CA GLY A 133 12.16 0.17 1.65
C GLY A 133 12.30 0.81 0.27
N ASP A 134 12.80 0.09 -0.74
CA ASP A 134 12.85 0.58 -2.13
C ASP A 134 11.44 0.91 -2.68
N GLN A 135 10.37 0.40 -2.06
CA GLN A 135 8.98 0.69 -2.40
C GLN A 135 8.43 2.00 -1.81
N GLN A 136 9.01 2.52 -0.72
CA GLN A 136 8.54 3.75 -0.06
C GLN A 136 8.60 4.97 -1.00
N HIS A 137 9.37 4.91 -2.08
CA HIS A 137 9.42 5.96 -3.10
C HIS A 137 8.22 5.98 -4.06
N LEU A 138 7.31 5.02 -4.00
CA LEU A 138 6.15 4.92 -4.90
C LEU A 138 4.86 5.54 -4.32
N LEU A 139 4.88 5.98 -3.06
CA LEU A 139 3.68 6.39 -2.34
C LEU A 139 3.85 7.66 -1.46
N LEU A 140 4.72 8.59 -1.88
CA LEU A 140 5.02 9.81 -1.12
C LEU A 140 3.84 10.80 -1.09
N LEU A 141 2.82 10.54 -0.28
CA LEU A 141 1.79 11.50 0.09
C LEU A 141 1.24 11.24 1.49
N GLU A 142 2.04 11.60 2.49
CA GLU A 142 1.64 12.19 3.78
C GLU A 142 2.78 11.95 4.79
N ARG A 143 3.97 12.52 4.53
CA ARG A 143 4.96 12.73 5.62
C ARG A 143 4.89 14.12 6.25
N ASP A 144 4.03 14.99 5.75
CA ASP A 144 3.84 16.35 6.27
C ASP A 144 2.36 16.59 6.62
N SER A 145 2.00 16.29 7.86
CA SER A 145 0.91 16.95 8.61
C SER A 145 1.15 16.79 10.11
#